data_AF-A0AAU1AT00-F1
#
_entry.id   AF-A0AAU1AT00-F1
#
_cell.length_a   1.000
_cell.length_b   1.000
_cell.length_c   1.000
_cell.angle_alpha   90.00
_cell.angle_beta   90.00
_cell.angle_gamma   90.00
#
_symmetry.space_group_name_H-M   'P 1'
#
loop_
_entity.id
_entity.type
_entity.pdbx_description
1 polymer ?
#
loop_
_entity_poly.entity_id
_entity_poly.type
_entity_poly.pdbx_seq_one_letter_code
_entity_poly.pdbx_strand_id
1 'polypeptide(L)'
;MEHVEAVAIGGGQPGLATAHALVRAGLKPVMLEASDRAAGSWPHYYDSLALFSPARFSALPGMPFGGDRDRYPHWDEVVAHLTGSADRL
;
A
#
# COMPACT_ATOMS: atom_id res chain seq x y z
N MET A 1 21.16 16.32 11.99
CA MET A 1 19.74 15.92 11.91
C MET A 1 19.20 16.45 10.61
N GLU A 2 18.64 15.57 9.79
CA GLU A 2 17.89 15.99 8.61
C GLU A 2 16.51 16.48 9.05
N HIS A 3 16.00 17.54 8.43
CA HIS A 3 14.68 18.07 8.70
C HIS A 3 13.75 17.69 7.55
N VAL A 4 12.68 16.99 7.87
CA VAL A 4 11.68 16.50 6.91
C VAL A 4 10.31 17.02 7.31
N GLU A 5 9.51 17.43 6.34
CA GLU A 5 8.21 18.07 6.58
C GLU A 5 7.16 17.10 7.10
N ALA A 6 7.25 15.83 6.69
CA ALA A 6 6.36 14.77 7.14
C ALA A 6 7.09 13.42 7.11
N VAL A 7 6.78 12.58 8.10
CA VAL A 7 7.25 11.19 8.16
C VAL A 7 6.04 10.27 8.31
N ALA A 8 5.91 9.30 7.39
CA ALA A 8 4.97 8.19 7.51
C ALA A 8 5.72 6.98 8.10
N ILE A 9 5.26 6.49 9.25
CA ILE A 9 5.86 5.31 9.90
C ILE A 9 5.03 4.08 9.53
N GLY A 10 5.68 3.10 8.91
CA GLY A 10 5.10 1.92 8.28
C GLY A 10 4.83 2.13 6.80
N GLY A 11 5.23 1.15 5.99
CA GLY A 11 5.02 1.00 4.55
C GLY A 11 3.94 -0.03 4.19
N GLY A 12 2.99 -0.27 5.09
CA GLY A 12 1.76 -1.00 4.75
C GLY A 12 0.71 -0.11 4.10
N GLN A 13 -0.47 -0.69 3.84
CA GLN A 13 -1.68 -0.01 3.40
C GLN A 13 -1.89 1.42 3.95
N PRO A 14 -1.94 1.65 5.28
CA PRO A 14 -2.23 2.98 5.82
C PRO A 14 -1.08 3.97 5.59
N GLY A 15 0.17 3.49 5.63
CA GLY A 15 1.36 4.30 5.35
C GLY A 15 1.39 4.78 3.91
N LEU A 16 1.14 3.88 2.96
CA LEU A 16 1.06 4.21 1.53
C LEU A 16 -0.10 5.17 1.22
N ALA A 17 -1.27 4.95 1.82
CA ALA A 17 -2.40 5.87 1.68
C ALA A 17 -2.08 7.27 2.23
N THR A 18 -1.37 7.34 3.37
CA THR A 18 -0.93 8.59 3.99
C THR A 18 0.11 9.30 3.12
N ALA A 19 1.14 8.59 2.67
CA ALA A 19 2.16 9.14 1.78
C ALA A 19 1.53 9.67 0.48
N HIS A 20 0.59 8.92 -0.12
CA HIS A 20 -0.16 9.37 -1.29
C HIS A 20 -0.93 10.68 -1.04
N ALA A 21 -1.62 10.79 0.09
CA ALA A 21 -2.35 12.01 0.45
C ALA A 21 -1.41 13.20 0.65
N LEU A 22 -0.26 13.00 1.30
CA LEU A 22 0.75 14.04 1.53
C LEU A 22 1.39 14.51 0.21
N VAL A 23 1.74 13.59 -0.69
CA VAL A 23 2.24 13.91 -2.04
C VAL A 23 1.20 14.74 -2.81
N ARG A 24 -0.08 14.35 -2.75
CA ARG A 24 -1.17 15.12 -3.37
C ARG A 24 -1.38 16.50 -2.75
N ALA A 25 -0.98 16.70 -1.50
CA ALA A 25 -0.98 17.99 -0.82
C ALA A 25 0.26 18.86 -1.15
N GLY A 26 1.17 18.37 -2.00
CA GLY A 26 2.39 19.08 -2.41
C GLY A 26 3.57 18.90 -1.46
N LEU A 27 3.49 17.97 -0.51
CA LEU A 27 4.57 17.66 0.44
C LEU A 27 5.48 16.55 -0.10
N LYS A 28 6.68 16.46 0.47
CA LYS A 28 7.66 15.39 0.18
C LYS A 28 7.86 14.51 1.42
N PRO A 29 6.95 13.57 1.70
CA PRO A 29 7.05 12.74 2.90
C PRO A 29 8.21 11.74 2.78
N VAL A 30 8.84 11.45 3.92
CA VAL A 30 9.71 10.26 4.06
C VAL A 30 8.90 9.14 4.66
N MET A 31 9.01 7.94 4.10
CA MET A 31 8.36 6.74 4.64
C MET A 31 9.40 5.81 5.24
N LEU A 32 9.15 5.33 6.45
CA LEU A 32 10.01 4.39 7.17
C LEU A 32 9.29 3.06 7.35
N GLU A 33 9.77 2.01 6.72
CA GLU A 33 9.26 0.64 6.86
C GLU A 33 10.32 -0.22 7.58
N ALA A 34 9.86 -1.09 8.48
CA ALA A 34 10.73 -1.98 9.23
C ALA A 34 11.12 -3.23 8.42
N SER A 35 10.27 -3.60 7.45
CA SER A 35 10.42 -4.72 6.53
C SER A 35 11.30 -4.34 5.32
N ASP A 36 11.67 -5.34 4.52
CA ASP A 36 12.45 -5.15 3.29
C ASP A 36 11.64 -4.50 2.15
N ARG A 37 10.30 -4.55 2.24
CA ARG A 37 9.37 -4.07 1.20
C ARG A 37 8.19 -3.33 1.81
N ALA A 38 7.66 -2.36 1.06
CA ALA A 38 6.43 -1.65 1.38
C ALA A 38 5.17 -2.50 1.11
N ALA A 39 5.06 -3.62 1.83
CA ALA A 39 3.92 -4.52 1.79
C ALA A 39 3.24 -4.66 3.16
N GLY A 40 3.75 -3.99 4.21
CA GLY A 40 3.27 -4.15 5.58
C GLY A 40 3.25 -5.61 6.02
N SER A 41 2.25 -6.01 6.79
CA SER A 41 2.13 -7.38 7.32
C SER A 41 1.71 -8.44 6.30
N TRP A 42 1.38 -8.06 5.06
CA TRP A 42 0.80 -8.98 4.07
C TRP A 42 1.66 -10.22 3.74
N PRO A 43 2.99 -10.09 3.59
CA PRO A 43 3.86 -11.25 3.36
C PRO A 43 3.93 -12.25 4.53
N HIS A 44 3.36 -11.92 5.69
CA HIS A 44 3.37 -12.76 6.89
C HIS A 44 2.02 -13.45 7.16
N TYR A 45 1.01 -13.24 6.31
CA TYR A 45 -0.23 -13.98 6.39
C TYR A 45 -0.11 -15.38 5.77
N TYR A 46 -1.12 -16.21 6.04
CA TYR A 46 -1.20 -17.58 5.54
C TYR A 46 -1.53 -17.62 4.05
N ASP A 47 -1.03 -18.66 3.38
CA ASP A 47 -1.05 -18.78 1.91
C ASP A 47 -2.44 -18.81 1.28
N SER A 48 -3.50 -19.12 2.03
CA SER A 48 -4.88 -19.19 1.51
C SER A 48 -5.69 -17.92 1.76
N LEU A 49 -5.07 -16.87 2.30
CA LEU A 49 -5.78 -15.64 2.61
C LEU A 49 -6.25 -14.94 1.33
N ALA A 50 -7.56 -14.72 1.25
CA ALA A 50 -8.18 -13.78 0.33
C ALA A 50 -8.91 -12.68 1.12
N LEU A 51 -9.01 -11.50 0.53
CA LEU A 51 -9.81 -10.42 1.09
C LEU A 51 -11.28 -10.82 1.18
N PHE A 52 -12.01 -10.20 2.10
CA PHE A 52 -13.46 -10.38 2.24
C PHE A 52 -14.27 -9.39 1.39
N SER A 53 -13.60 -8.51 0.64
CA SER A 53 -14.22 -7.52 -0.23
C SER A 53 -13.67 -7.61 -1.65
N PRO A 54 -14.54 -7.43 -2.67
CA PRO A 54 -14.12 -7.37 -4.06
C PRO A 54 -13.01 -6.35 -4.35
N ALA A 55 -12.19 -6.60 -5.37
CA ALA A 55 -11.05 -5.79 -5.76
C ALA A 55 -11.40 -4.29 -5.93
N ARG A 56 -12.60 -3.98 -6.46
CA ARG A 56 -13.10 -2.60 -6.61
C ARG A 56 -13.26 -1.82 -5.31
N PHE A 57 -13.33 -2.48 -4.16
CA PHE A 57 -13.49 -1.87 -2.85
C PHE A 57 -12.23 -1.92 -1.99
N SER A 58 -11.19 -2.62 -2.44
CA SER A 58 -9.99 -2.88 -1.66
C SER A 58 -8.76 -2.10 -2.16
N ALA A 59 -8.91 -1.39 -3.29
CA ALA A 59 -7.82 -0.67 -3.95
C ALA A 59 -7.38 0.59 -3.18
N LEU A 60 -6.10 0.97 -3.34
CA LEU A 60 -5.63 2.27 -2.89
C LEU A 60 -6.20 3.38 -3.80
N PRO A 61 -6.42 4.62 -3.28
CA PRO A 61 -6.93 5.72 -4.08
C PRO A 61 -6.09 5.96 -5.34
N GLY A 62 -6.74 5.96 -6.51
CA GLY A 62 -6.08 6.18 -7.80
C GLY A 62 -5.25 5.00 -8.33
N MET A 63 -5.19 3.87 -7.60
CA MET A 63 -4.39 2.70 -7.96
C MET A 63 -5.26 1.44 -7.88
N PRO A 64 -5.97 1.05 -8.96
CA PRO A 64 -6.76 -0.17 -8.98
C PRO A 64 -5.89 -1.43 -9.10
N PHE A 65 -6.37 -2.56 -8.55
CA PHE A 65 -5.72 -3.87 -8.70
C PHE A 65 -5.61 -4.37 -10.17
N GLY A 66 -6.46 -3.86 -11.07
CA GLY A 66 -6.59 -4.38 -12.43
C GLY A 66 -7.35 -5.71 -12.52
N GLY A 67 -7.62 -6.16 -13.75
CA GLY A 67 -8.36 -7.39 -14.02
C GLY A 67 -9.86 -7.32 -13.65
N ASP A 68 -10.43 -8.46 -13.27
CA ASP A 68 -11.81 -8.55 -12.80
C ASP A 68 -11.97 -7.73 -11.50
N ARG A 69 -13.02 -6.90 -11.46
CA ARG A 69 -13.34 -5.99 -10.37
C ARG A 69 -14.15 -6.64 -9.25
N ASP A 70 -14.77 -7.79 -9.54
CA ASP A 70 -15.71 -8.46 -8.66
C ASP A 70 -15.10 -9.66 -7.93
N ARG A 71 -13.91 -10.12 -8.35
CA ARG A 71 -13.09 -11.11 -7.64
C ARG A 71 -12.61 -10.59 -6.27
N TYR A 72 -12.21 -11.52 -5.42
CA TYR A 72 -11.68 -11.26 -4.08
C TYR A 72 -10.15 -11.43 -4.11
N PRO A 73 -9.36 -10.34 -3.97
CA PRO A 73 -7.91 -10.42 -4.10
C PRO A 73 -7.27 -11.38 -3.10
N HIS A 74 -6.32 -12.17 -3.59
CA HIS A 74 -5.51 -13.04 -2.75
C HIS A 74 -4.35 -12.27 -2.09
N TRP A 75 -3.72 -12.84 -1.06
CA TRP A 75 -2.68 -12.14 -0.28
C TRP A 75 -1.51 -11.65 -1.15
N ASP A 76 -1.09 -12.45 -2.13
CA ASP A 76 0.01 -12.14 -3.04
C ASP A 76 -0.35 -10.99 -4.00
N GLU A 77 -1.60 -10.93 -4.43
CA GLU A 77 -2.12 -9.79 -5.19
C GLU A 77 -2.12 -8.51 -4.35
N VAL A 78 -2.43 -8.59 -3.06
CA VAL A 78 -2.35 -7.44 -2.15
C VAL A 78 -0.91 -7.00 -1.97
N VAL A 79 0.03 -7.92 -1.79
CA VAL A 79 1.47 -7.60 -1.73
C VAL A 79 1.89 -6.88 -3.01
N ALA A 80 1.60 -7.45 -4.19
CA ALA A 80 1.94 -6.86 -5.48
C ALA A 80 1.31 -5.48 -5.67
N HIS A 81 0.05 -5.31 -5.22
CA HIS A 81 -0.65 -4.03 -5.28
C HIS A 81 0.00 -2.96 -4.42
N LEU A 82 0.40 -3.30 -3.18
CA LEU A 82 1.06 -2.35 -2.27
C LEU A 82 2.47 -1.99 -2.75
N THR A 83 3.29 -2.97 -3.17
CA THR A 83 4.64 -2.68 -3.66
C THR A 83 4.60 -1.86 -4.94
N GLY A 84 3.72 -2.20 -5.89
CA GLY A 84 3.56 -1.40 -7.11
C GLY A 84 2.96 -0.01 -6.86
N SER A 85 2.24 0.17 -5.73
CA SER A 85 1.79 1.50 -5.31
C SER A 85 2.92 2.33 -4.71
N ALA A 86 3.81 1.70 -3.94
CA ALA A 86 5.02 2.34 -3.41
C ALA A 86 5.94 2.84 -4.52
N ASP A 87 6.13 2.06 -5.59
CA ASP A 87 6.96 2.44 -6.75
C ASP A 87 6.42 3.63 -7.55
N ARG A 88 5.14 4.00 -7.33
CA ARG A 88 4.44 5.10 -8.01
C ARG A 88 4.33 6.38 -7.17
N LEU A 89 4.80 6.35 -5.92
CA LEU A 89 4.88 7.51 -5.03
C LEU A 89 6.21 8.25 -5.24
#